data_AF-A0A3D2U0G6-F1
#
_entry.id   AF-A0A3D2U0G6-F1
#
_cell.length_a   1.000
_cell.length_b   1.000
_cell.length_c   1.000
_cell.angle_alpha   90.00
_cell.angle_beta   90.00
_cell.angle_gamma   90.00
#
_symmetry.space_group_name_H-M   'P 1'
#
loop_
_entity.id
_entity.type
_entity.pdbx_description
1 polymer ?
#
loop_
_entity_poly.entity_id
_entity_poly.type
_entity_poly.pdbx_seq_one_letter_code
_entity_poly.pdbx_strand_id
1 'polypeptide(L)'
;MPGLSKRVLDTVRTGLQRVVEDPRGTGYKRVRLPGIAIAGKTGTAEVGGDLEDHAWFAGYVPARRPRVAFVVVLEHAGSGGRKAGPVARALVESLQVTGLIAPPSTAAATTRSQNSLP
;
A
#
# COMPACT_ATOMS: atom_id res chain seq x y z
N MET A 1 1.14 -21.53 -10.86
CA MET A 1 1.93 -21.03 -12.00
C MET A 1 3.14 -21.93 -12.15
N PRO A 2 3.37 -22.54 -13.32
CA PRO A 2 4.60 -23.30 -13.55
C PRO A 2 5.82 -22.43 -13.20
N GLY A 3 6.72 -22.95 -12.38
CA GLY A 3 7.98 -22.27 -12.05
C GLY A 3 8.01 -21.35 -10.82
N LEU A 4 6.88 -21.06 -10.15
CA LEU A 4 6.89 -20.23 -8.93
C LEU A 4 6.34 -20.98 -7.71
N SER A 5 7.19 -21.24 -6.71
CA SER A 5 6.78 -21.91 -5.48
C SER A 5 5.91 -21.01 -4.62
N LYS A 6 4.99 -21.62 -3.85
CA LYS A 6 4.16 -20.90 -2.87
C LYS A 6 5.01 -20.08 -1.90
N ARG A 7 6.14 -20.64 -1.45
CA ARG A 7 7.08 -19.98 -0.54
C ARG A 7 7.66 -18.69 -1.13
N VAL A 8 8.07 -18.72 -2.40
CA VAL A 8 8.60 -17.53 -3.10
C VAL A 8 7.51 -16.47 -3.20
N LEU A 9 6.31 -16.85 -3.63
CA LEU A 9 5.21 -15.90 -3.76
C LEU A 9 4.82 -15.28 -2.41
N ASP A 10 4.78 -16.07 -1.33
CA ASP A 10 4.48 -15.59 0.02
C ASP A 10 5.58 -14.62 0.53
N THR A 11 6.84 -14.88 0.17
CA THR A 11 7.96 -13.99 0.48
C THR A 11 7.84 -12.66 -0.25
N VAL A 12 7.53 -12.68 -1.55
CA VAL A 12 7.30 -11.46 -2.34
C VAL A 12 6.12 -10.66 -1.78
N ARG A 13 4.99 -11.30 -1.48
CA ARG A 13 3.81 -10.64 -0.89
C ARG A 13 4.13 -10.00 0.46
N THR A 14 4.91 -10.69 1.29
CA THR A 14 5.38 -10.16 2.59
C THR A 14 6.26 -8.93 2.37
N GLY A 15 7.19 -8.97 1.42
CA GLY A 15 8.02 -7.84 1.05
C GLY A 15 7.20 -6.63 0.58
N LEU A 16 6.24 -6.85 -0.32
CA LEU A 16 5.36 -5.80 -0.84
C LEU A 16 4.49 -5.16 0.26
N GLN A 17 4.01 -5.95 1.23
CA GLN A 17 3.30 -5.39 2.38
C GLN A 17 4.23 -4.57 3.28
N ARG A 18 5.46 -5.05 3.52
CA ARG A 18 6.45 -4.33 4.34
C ARG A 18 6.88 -2.99 3.74
N VAL A 19 6.81 -2.79 2.42
CA VAL A 19 7.05 -1.47 1.81
C VAL A 19 6.14 -0.39 2.41
N VAL A 20 4.91 -0.77 2.80
CA VAL A 20 3.89 0.15 3.34
C VAL A 20 3.77 0.05 4.86
N GLU A 21 3.92 -1.12 5.45
CA GLU A 21 3.66 -1.33 6.89
C GLU A 21 4.88 -1.25 7.79
N ASP A 22 6.09 -1.51 7.27
CA ASP A 22 7.32 -1.46 8.06
C ASP A 22 7.77 0.01 8.21
N PRO A 23 8.15 0.50 9.41
CA PRO A 23 8.69 1.85 9.60
C PRO A 23 9.87 2.23 8.68
N ARG A 24 10.62 1.24 8.18
CA ARG A 24 11.72 1.41 7.22
C ARG A 24 11.27 1.33 5.75
N GLY A 25 10.01 1.02 5.51
CA GLY A 25 9.42 0.89 4.18
C GLY A 25 9.31 2.24 3.46
N THR A 26 9.63 2.25 2.17
CA THR A 26 9.60 3.49 1.35
C THR A 26 8.22 4.12 1.20
N GLY A 27 7.14 3.34 1.39
CA GLY A 27 5.76 3.80 1.40
C GLY A 27 5.22 4.13 2.80
N TYR A 28 5.92 3.79 3.88
CA TYR A 28 5.40 3.82 5.25
C TYR A 28 4.77 5.15 5.65
N LYS A 29 5.49 6.24 5.43
CA LYS A 29 5.07 7.58 5.88
C LYS A 29 3.87 8.14 5.11
N ARG A 30 3.61 7.66 3.89
CA ARG A 30 2.69 8.33 2.94
C ARG A 30 1.57 7.46 2.41
N VAL A 31 1.74 6.14 2.42
CA VAL A 31 0.79 5.18 1.86
C VAL A 31 0.01 4.44 2.94
N ARG A 32 0.64 4.18 4.09
CA ARG A 32 0.04 3.39 5.17
C ARG A 32 -1.32 3.96 5.59
N LEU A 33 -2.31 3.08 5.67
CA LEU A 33 -3.69 3.41 6.01
C LEU A 33 -4.16 2.50 7.16
N PRO A 34 -4.38 3.03 8.37
CA PRO A 34 -4.82 2.23 9.51
C PRO A 34 -6.09 1.43 9.20
N GLY A 35 -6.05 0.13 9.50
CA GLY A 35 -7.17 -0.80 9.34
C GLY A 35 -7.35 -1.39 7.93
N ILE A 36 -6.59 -0.93 6.92
CA ILE A 36 -6.49 -1.59 5.62
C ILE A 36 -5.02 -1.85 5.28
N ALA A 37 -4.66 -3.13 5.24
CA ALA A 37 -3.33 -3.53 4.78
C ALA A 37 -3.21 -3.34 3.27
N ILE A 38 -2.28 -2.49 2.85
CA ILE A 38 -1.93 -2.26 1.44
C ILE A 38 -0.59 -2.95 1.16
N ALA A 39 -0.49 -3.63 0.02
CA ALA A 39 0.79 -4.15 -0.47
C ALA A 39 1.14 -3.43 -1.77
N GLY A 40 2.41 -3.04 -1.91
CA GLY A 40 2.83 -2.34 -3.12
C GLY A 40 4.32 -2.09 -3.20
N LYS A 41 4.71 -1.41 -4.27
CA LYS A 41 6.09 -1.05 -4.54
C LYS A 41 6.16 0.35 -5.14
N THR A 42 7.12 1.11 -4.64
CA THR A 42 7.51 2.40 -5.17
C THR A 42 8.43 2.22 -6.38
N GLY A 43 8.27 3.07 -7.39
CA GLY A 43 9.18 3.17 -8.52
C GLY A 43 9.50 4.62 -8.84
N THR A 44 10.65 4.82 -9.45
CA THR A 44 11.06 6.06 -10.10
C THR A 44 11.56 5.63 -11.48
N ALA A 45 11.08 6.27 -12.54
CA ALA A 45 11.51 5.97 -13.90
C ALA A 45 12.16 7.22 -14.50
N GLU A 46 13.45 7.11 -14.81
CA GLU A 46 14.23 8.18 -15.42
C GLU A 46 13.75 8.43 -16.86
N VAL A 47 13.61 9.70 -17.22
CA VAL A 47 13.10 10.13 -18.54
C VAL A 47 14.20 10.75 -19.41
N GLY A 48 15.35 11.07 -18.81
CA GLY A 48 16.49 11.73 -19.47
C GLY A 48 16.29 13.24 -19.69
N GLY A 49 17.40 13.94 -19.97
CA GLY A 49 17.41 15.41 -20.11
C GLY A 49 17.26 16.15 -18.78
N ASP A 50 16.76 17.38 -18.83
CA ASP A 50 16.54 18.24 -17.65
C ASP A 50 15.15 18.04 -17.00
N LEU A 51 14.48 16.93 -17.29
CA LEU A 51 13.15 16.62 -16.78
C LEU A 51 13.24 15.78 -15.52
N GLU A 52 12.35 16.05 -14.56
CA GLU A 52 12.17 15.19 -13.40
C GLU A 52 11.71 13.78 -13.82
N ASP A 53 12.10 12.78 -13.03
CA ASP A 53 11.70 11.39 -13.22
C ASP A 53 10.17 11.22 -13.11
N HIS A 54 9.64 10.14 -13.66
CA HIS A 54 8.26 9.74 -13.39
C HIS A 54 8.15 9.06 -12.02
N ALA A 55 7.11 9.41 -11.26
CA ALA A 55 6.82 8.81 -9.97
C ALA A 55 5.82 7.67 -10.12
N TRP A 56 6.16 6.47 -9.62
CA TRP A 56 5.32 5.28 -9.72
C TRP A 56 4.95 4.70 -8.34
N PHE A 57 3.72 4.23 -8.24
CA PHE A 57 3.31 3.30 -7.19
C PHE A 57 2.40 2.22 -7.76
N ALA A 58 2.85 0.97 -7.73
CA ALA A 58 2.03 -0.19 -8.08
C ALA A 58 1.62 -0.94 -6.81
N GLY A 59 0.36 -1.35 -6.70
CA GLY A 59 -0.12 -1.99 -5.48
C GLY A 59 -1.38 -2.84 -5.67
N TYR A 60 -1.72 -3.55 -4.61
CA TYR A 60 -2.99 -4.25 -4.50
C TYR A 60 -3.53 -4.18 -3.07
N VAL A 61 -4.85 -4.26 -2.96
CA VAL A 61 -5.59 -4.10 -1.70
C VAL A 61 -6.85 -4.97 -1.70
N PRO A 62 -7.25 -5.54 -0.54
CA PRO A 62 -6.48 -5.71 0.70
C PRO A 62 -5.31 -6.69 0.55
N ALA A 63 -4.21 -6.51 1.27
CA ALA A 63 -2.99 -7.31 1.11
C ALA A 63 -3.18 -8.83 1.35
N ARG A 64 -4.06 -9.22 2.27
CA ARG A 64 -4.30 -10.64 2.63
C ARG A 64 -5.24 -11.37 1.67
N ARG A 65 -6.26 -10.69 1.14
CA ARG A 65 -7.22 -11.21 0.18
C ARG A 65 -7.41 -10.16 -0.92
N PRO A 66 -6.47 -10.06 -1.87
CA PRO A 66 -6.47 -8.99 -2.87
C PRO A 66 -7.76 -8.98 -3.68
N ARG A 67 -8.34 -7.80 -3.84
CA ARG A 67 -9.58 -7.56 -4.61
C ARG A 67 -9.36 -6.58 -5.75
N VAL A 68 -8.50 -5.59 -5.52
CA VAL A 68 -8.15 -4.55 -6.49
C VAL A 68 -6.64 -4.50 -6.62
N ALA A 69 -6.15 -4.50 -7.86
CA ALA A 69 -4.77 -4.14 -8.22
C ALA A 69 -4.80 -2.82 -8.97
N PHE A 70 -3.81 -1.96 -8.74
CA PHE A 70 -3.77 -0.62 -9.29
C PHE A 70 -2.34 -0.14 -9.52
N VAL A 71 -2.19 0.87 -10.38
CA VAL A 71 -0.95 1.60 -10.61
C VAL A 71 -1.26 3.10 -10.65
N VAL A 72 -0.45 3.88 -9.97
CA VAL A 72 -0.42 5.35 -10.06
C VAL A 72 0.88 5.75 -10.73
N VAL A 73 0.77 6.54 -11.79
CA VAL A 73 1.89 7.16 -12.50
C VAL A 73 1.68 8.66 -12.50
N LEU A 74 2.69 9.40 -12.07
CA LEU A 74 2.74 10.85 -12.22
C LEU A 74 3.96 11.19 -13.06
N GLU A 75 3.73 11.78 -14.21
CA GLU A 75 4.79 12.23 -15.11
C GLU A 75 5.56 13.38 -14.46
N HIS A 76 6.87 13.38 -14.67
CA HIS A 76 7.82 14.41 -14.20
C HIS A 76 7.63 14.84 -12.74
N ALA A 77 7.34 13.89 -11.86
CA ALA A 77 7.00 14.13 -10.47
C ALA A 77 8.09 13.67 -9.48
N GLY A 78 9.16 13.07 -9.97
CA GLY A 78 10.29 12.55 -9.20
C GLY A 78 9.94 11.26 -8.44
N SER A 79 10.05 11.30 -7.11
CA SER A 79 10.01 10.08 -6.28
C SER A 79 8.62 9.44 -6.14
N GLY A 80 8.49 8.17 -6.54
CA GLY A 80 7.28 7.35 -6.40
C GLY A 80 6.66 7.34 -5.00
N GLY A 81 7.46 7.03 -3.97
CA GLY A 81 6.96 6.99 -2.59
C GLY A 81 6.52 8.36 -2.06
N ARG A 82 7.16 9.45 -2.52
CA ARG A 82 6.82 10.81 -2.07
C ARG A 82 5.62 11.40 -2.78
N LYS A 83 5.40 11.05 -4.05
CA LYS A 83 4.50 11.76 -4.96
C LYS A 83 3.34 10.88 -5.43
N ALA A 84 3.63 9.70 -5.96
CA ALA A 84 2.59 8.72 -6.33
C ALA A 84 1.97 8.04 -5.09
N GLY A 85 2.73 7.88 -4.01
CA GLY A 85 2.27 7.24 -2.77
C GLY A 85 1.02 7.89 -2.13
N PRO A 86 0.98 9.21 -1.90
CA PRO A 86 -0.21 9.90 -1.40
C PRO A 86 -1.45 9.72 -2.28
N VAL A 87 -1.29 9.72 -3.60
CA VAL A 87 -2.38 9.48 -4.55
C VAL A 87 -2.88 8.03 -4.47
N ALA A 88 -1.97 7.07 -4.34
CA ALA A 88 -2.31 5.68 -4.09
C ALA A 88 -3.11 5.49 -2.79
N ARG A 89 -2.75 6.22 -1.72
CA ARG A 89 -3.52 6.21 -0.48
C ARG A 89 -4.94 6.77 -0.68
N ALA A 90 -5.07 7.92 -1.32
CA ALA A 90 -6.37 8.54 -1.60
C ALA A 90 -7.27 7.64 -2.46
N LEU A 91 -6.68 6.94 -3.45
CA LEU A 91 -7.39 5.93 -4.23
C LEU A 91 -7.94 4.82 -3.32
N VAL A 92 -7.14 4.27 -2.42
CA VAL A 92 -7.59 3.21 -1.49
C VAL A 92 -8.68 3.72 -0.54
N GLU A 93 -8.56 4.93 -0.01
CA GLU A 93 -9.61 5.56 0.81
C GLU A 93 -10.92 5.69 0.01
N SER A 94 -10.85 6.11 -1.26
CA SER A 94 -12.02 6.19 -2.15
C SER A 94 -12.66 4.82 -2.44
N LEU A 95 -11.86 3.77 -2.60
CA LEU A 95 -12.37 2.39 -2.77
C LEU A 95 -13.17 1.92 -1.54
N GLN A 96 -12.83 2.41 -0.33
CA GLN A 96 -13.62 2.11 0.87
C GLN A 96 -14.96 2.84 0.85
N VAL A 97 -14.94 4.15 0.54
CA VAL A 97 -16.15 4.98 0.49
C VAL A 97 -17.16 4.46 -0.53
N THR A 98 -16.68 3.95 -1.66
CA THR A 98 -17.51 3.37 -2.73
C THR A 98 -17.96 1.93 -2.44
N GLY A 99 -17.48 1.31 -1.35
CA GLY A 99 -17.82 -0.07 -0.99
C GLY A 99 -17.15 -1.14 -1.85
N LEU A 100 -16.23 -0.78 -2.73
CA LEU A 100 -15.48 -1.71 -3.59
C LEU A 100 -14.51 -2.59 -2.80
N ILE A 101 -14.01 -2.08 -1.66
CA ILE A 101 -13.30 -2.87 -0.66
C ILE A 101 -13.95 -2.70 0.71
N ALA A 102 -13.89 -3.75 1.53
CA ALA A 102 -14.49 -3.71 2.85
C ALA A 102 -13.88 -2.58 3.71
N PRO A 103 -14.69 -1.94 4.57
CA PRO A 103 -14.20 -0.96 5.54
C PRO A 103 -13.12 -1.60 6.44
N PRO A 104 -12.31 -0.78 7.13
CA PRO A 104 -11.20 -1.29 7.92
C PRO A 104 -11.73 -2.28 8.95
N SER A 105 -11.14 -3.49 9.02
CA SER A 105 -11.61 -4.54 9.93
C SER A 105 -11.52 -4.04 11.38
N THR A 106 -12.66 -3.94 12.05
CA THR A 106 -12.82 -3.57 13.48
C THR A 106 -12.29 -4.66 14.42
N ALA A 107 -11.09 -5.19 14.20
CA ALA A 107 -10.50 -6.23 15.04
C ALA A 107 -9.59 -5.66 16.16
N ALA A 108 -9.38 -4.34 16.22
CA ALA A 108 -8.47 -3.71 17.18
C ALA A 108 -9.17 -2.92 18.31
N ALA A 109 -10.51 -2.90 18.38
CA ALA A 109 -11.25 -2.04 19.31
C ALA A 109 -11.72 -2.71 20.62
N THR A 110 -11.52 -4.02 20.82
CA THR A 110 -12.19 -4.75 21.94
C THR A 110 -11.33 -4.94 23.21
N THR A 111 -10.09 -4.44 23.30
CA THR A 111 -9.24 -4.70 24.49
C THR A 111 -9.12 -3.53 25.50
N ARG A 112 -9.90 -2.44 25.38
CA ARG A 112 -9.85 -1.31 26.35
C ARG A 112 -11.18 -1.00 27.05
N SER A 113 -11.92 -2.00 27.50
CA SER A 113 -13.12 -1.75 28.32
C SER A 113 -13.39 -2.83 29.39
N GLN A 114 -12.35 -3.42 29.97
CA GLN A 114 -12.48 -4.19 31.21
C GLN A 114 -11.24 -3.96 32.08
N ASN A 115 -11.12 -2.74 32.63
CA ASN A 115 -10.48 -2.54 33.93
C ASN A 115 -10.91 -1.19 34.49
N SER A 116 -12.09 -1.17 35.11
CA SER A 116 -12.58 -0.05 35.91
C SER A 116 -13.49 -0.59 37.03
N LEU A 117 -12.85 -0.98 38.14
CA LEU A 117 -13.32 -0.93 39.54
C LEU A 117 -14.46 -1.91 39.95
N PRO A 118 -14.63 -2.22 41.25
CA PRO A 118 -14.20 -1.51 42.48
C PRO A 118 -12.80 -1.83 43.01
#